data_AF-A0A7V9MCK6-F1
#
_entry.id   AF-A0A7V9MCK6-F1
#
_cell.length_a   1.000
_cell.length_b   1.000
_cell.length_c   1.000
_cell.angle_alpha   90.00
_cell.angle_beta   90.00
_cell.angle_gamma   90.00
#
_symmetry.space_group_name_H-M   'P 1'
#
loop_
_entity.id
_entity.type
_entity.pdbx_description
1 polymer ?
#
loop_
_entity_poly.entity_id
_entity_poly.type
_entity_poly.pdbx_seq_one_letter_code
_entity_poly.pdbx_strand_id
1 'polypeptide(L)' 'MTIRTGSWPAGTPAWADLMVPDRLVAQRFYSELFGWEFTDDDSEETGFYSNAMVNGQPAAGIGQVPP' A
#
# COMPACT_ATOMS: atom_id res chain seq x y z
N MET A 1 -2.08 -13.55 -11.59
CA MET A 1 -1.50 -13.46 -10.24
C MET A 1 -2.12 -14.55 -9.39
N THR A 2 -1.32 -15.33 -8.64
CA THR A 2 -1.84 -16.42 -7.80
C THR A 2 -2.21 -15.84 -6.44
N ILE A 3 -3.47 -16.01 -6.01
CA ILE A 3 -3.95 -15.59 -4.69
C ILE A 3 -3.94 -16.82 -3.79
N ARG A 4 -3.34 -16.73 -2.61
CA ARG A 4 -3.39 -17.77 -1.56
C ARG A 4 -4.39 -17.35 -0.50
N THR A 5 -5.34 -18.22 -0.21
CA THR A 5 -6.43 -17.98 0.76
C THR A 5 -6.23 -18.67 2.10
N GLY A 6 -5.22 -19.54 2.23
CA GLY A 6 -4.86 -20.21 3.48
C GLY A 6 -3.79 -19.47 4.26
N SER A 7 -3.68 -19.74 5.56
CA SER A 7 -2.65 -19.15 6.42
C SER A 7 -1.23 -19.44 5.92
N TRP A 8 -0.35 -18.46 6.10
CA TRP A 8 1.07 -18.64 5.89
C TRP A 8 1.74 -19.23 7.13
N PRO A 9 2.80 -20.03 6.99
CA PRO A 9 3.64 -20.41 8.12
C PRO A 9 4.09 -19.18 8.90
N ALA A 10 4.19 -19.31 10.22
CA ALA A 10 4.72 -18.24 11.06
C ALA A 10 6.11 -17.80 10.58
N GLY A 11 6.32 -16.49 10.51
CA GLY A 11 7.56 -15.89 10.00
C GLY A 11 7.60 -15.66 8.48
N THR A 12 6.56 -16.04 7.73
CA THR A 12 6.46 -15.68 6.32
C THR A 12 6.23 -14.17 6.17
N PRO A 13 7.01 -13.45 5.34
CA PRO A 13 6.72 -12.06 5.02
C PRO A 13 5.31 -11.93 4.41
N ALA A 14 4.48 -11.09 5.01
CA ALA A 14 3.06 -10.98 4.66
C ALA A 14 2.64 -9.55 4.26
N TRP A 15 3.49 -8.55 4.52
CA TRP A 15 3.20 -7.15 4.27
C TRP A 15 4.47 -6.37 3.95
N ALA A 16 4.32 -5.28 3.18
CA ALA A 16 5.37 -4.35 2.87
C ALA A 16 4.83 -2.92 2.94
N ASP A 17 5.64 -2.03 3.51
CA ASP A 17 5.35 -0.61 3.64
C ASP A 17 6.38 0.21 2.87
N LEU A 18 5.90 1.27 2.22
CA LEU A 18 6.72 2.24 1.53
C LEU A 18 6.49 3.63 2.14
N MET A 19 7.57 4.25 2.62
CA MET A 19 7.55 5.63 3.09
C MET A 19 8.28 6.53 2.10
N VAL A 20 7.60 7.57 1.59
CA VAL A 20 8.11 8.46 0.55
C VAL A 20 7.97 9.94 0.94
N PRO A 21 8.75 10.85 0.35
CA PRO A 21 8.58 12.30 0.59
C PRO A 21 7.27 12.87 0.05
N ASP A 22 6.76 12.31 -1.06
CA ASP A 22 5.49 12.70 -1.68
C ASP A 22 4.68 11.45 -2.00
N ARG A 23 3.63 11.22 -1.21
CA ARG A 23 2.74 10.06 -1.36
C ARG A 23 2.00 10.08 -2.69
N LEU A 24 1.53 11.24 -3.13
CA LEU A 24 0.67 11.35 -4.30
C LEU A 24 1.44 11.04 -5.59
N VAL A 25 2.71 11.47 -5.66
CA VAL A 25 3.60 11.10 -6.77
C VAL A 25 3.81 9.59 -6.81
N ALA A 26 4.09 8.98 -5.67
CA ALA A 26 4.32 7.54 -5.60
C ALA A 26 3.05 6.73 -5.89
N GLN A 27 1.89 7.16 -5.39
CA GLN A 27 0.60 6.54 -5.72
C GLN A 27 0.34 6.54 -7.23
N ARG A 28 0.55 7.67 -7.92
CA ARG A 28 0.41 7.74 -9.38
C ARG A 28 1.39 6.81 -10.11
N PHE A 29 2.63 6.76 -9.65
CA PHE A 29 3.63 5.87 -10.23
C PHE A 29 3.21 4.39 -10.09
N TYR A 30 2.77 3.98 -8.91
CA TYR A 30 2.41 2.57 -8.64
C TYR A 30 1.03 2.19 -9.18
N SER A 31 0.09 3.14 -9.34
CA SER A 31 -1.16 2.88 -10.05
C SER A 31 -0.90 2.54 -11.52
N GLU A 32 -0.02 3.28 -12.20
CA GLU A 32 0.34 3.00 -13.59
C GLU A 32 1.18 1.72 -13.74
N LEU A 33 2.13 1.49 -12.83
CA LEU A 33 3.04 0.35 -12.92
C LEU A 33 2.39 -0.98 -12.56
N PHE A 34 1.57 -1.00 -11.50
CA PHE A 34 1.02 -2.24 -10.94
C PHE A 34 -0.51 -2.31 -10.98
N GLY A 35 -1.20 -1.28 -11.48
CA GLY A 35 -2.65 -1.22 -11.45
C GLY A 35 -3.21 -1.07 -10.04
N TRP A 36 -2.45 -0.46 -9.12
CA TRP A 36 -2.87 -0.26 -7.74
C TRP A 36 -3.95 0.80 -7.64
N GLU A 37 -4.97 0.52 -6.84
CA GLU A 37 -5.96 1.47 -6.35
C GLU A 37 -5.62 1.82 -4.90
N PHE A 38 -6.01 2.99 -4.40
CA PHE A 38 -5.66 3.41 -3.04
C PHE A 38 -6.90 3.70 -2.22
N THR A 39 -6.88 3.29 -0.94
CA THR A 39 -7.85 3.78 0.04
C THR A 39 -7.34 5.11 0.57
N ASP A 40 -7.93 6.20 0.09
CA ASP A 40 -7.55 7.55 0.52
C ASP A 40 -8.02 7.79 1.95
N ASP A 41 -7.07 7.69 2.88
CA ASP A 41 -7.16 8.36 4.16
C ASP A 41 -6.16 9.52 4.09
N ASP A 42 -6.69 10.72 3.79
CA ASP A 42 -5.94 11.98 3.71
C ASP A 42 -5.89 12.69 5.07
N SER A 43 -6.22 12.01 6.16
CA SER A 43 -6.17 12.61 7.49
C SER A 43 -4.74 12.61 8.05
N GLU A 44 -4.35 13.72 8.68
CA GLU A 44 -3.13 13.77 9.50
C GLU A 44 -3.19 12.74 10.65
N GLU A 45 -4.39 12.40 11.12
CA GLU A 45 -4.61 11.42 12.19
C GLU A 45 -4.18 10.00 11.81
N THR A 46 -4.22 9.64 10.53
CA THR A 46 -3.71 8.37 10.01
C THR A 46 -2.24 8.44 9.57
N GLY A 47 -1.58 9.59 9.77
CA GLY A 47 -0.17 9.79 9.40
C GLY A 47 0.06 9.76 7.90
N PHE A 48 -0.93 10.18 7.10
CA PHE A 48 -0.90 10.12 5.63
C PHE A 48 -0.62 8.71 5.08
N TYR A 49 -1.13 7.67 5.73
CA TYR A 49 -0.97 6.29 5.28
C TYR A 49 -2.16 5.82 4.42
N SER A 50 -1.89 5.20 3.27
CA SER A 50 -2.90 4.57 2.41
C SER A 50 -2.59 3.09 2.20
N ASN A 51 -3.63 2.26 2.12
CA ASN A 51 -3.49 0.91 1.58
C ASN A 51 -3.53 0.95 0.06
N ALA A 52 -2.58 0.28 -0.57
CA ALA A 52 -2.62 -0.07 -1.97
C ALA A 52 -3.42 -1.37 -2.17
N MET A 53 -4.30 -1.37 -3.16
CA MET A 53 -5.27 -2.41 -3.46
C MET A 53 -5.05 -2.93 -4.88
N VAL A 54 -5.16 -4.24 -5.07
CA VAL A 54 -5.16 -4.89 -6.39
C VAL A 54 -6.40 -5.75 -6.48
N ASN A 55 -7.31 -5.43 -7.41
CA ASN A 55 -8.59 -6.15 -7.57
C ASN A 55 -9.38 -6.25 -6.24
N GLY A 56 -9.42 -5.17 -5.47
CA GLY A 56 -10.10 -5.14 -4.17
C GLY A 56 -9.42 -5.95 -3.05
N GLN A 57 -8.16 -6.36 -3.21
CA GLN A 57 -7.36 -7.03 -2.17
C GLN A 57 -6.18 -6.14 -1.73
N PRO A 58 -5.88 -6.03 -0.43
CA PRO A 58 -4.76 -5.23 0.05
C PRO A 58 -3.43 -5.85 -0.38
N ALA A 59 -2.52 -5.00 -0.88
CA ALA A 59 -1.23 -5.40 -1.44
C ALA A 59 -0.03 -4.80 -0.72
N ALA A 60 -0.11 -3.55 -0.28
CA ALA A 60 0.97 -2.84 0.41
C ALA A 60 0.46 -1.60 1.15
N GLY A 61 1.29 -1.05 2.02
CA GLY A 61 1.13 0.27 2.63
C GLY A 61 1.95 1.34 1.92
N ILE A 62 1.40 2.55 1.78
CA ILE A 62 2.16 3.71 1.34
C ILE A 62 1.90 4.91 2.25
N GLY A 63 2.97 5.46 2.83
CA GLY A 63 2.93 6.61 3.71
C GLY A 63 3.86 7.72 3.27
N GLN A 64 3.64 8.92 3.81
CA GLN A 64 4.52 10.05 3.62
C GLN A 64 5.44 10.24 4.83
N VAL A 65 6.74 10.44 4.61
CA VAL A 65 7.63 10.87 5.69
C VAL A 65 7.38 12.33 6.02
N PRO A 66 7.47 12.75 7.30
CA PRO A 66 7.48 14.16 7.64
C PRO A 66 8.59 14.92 6.89
N PRO A 67 8.37 16.21 6.57
CA PRO A 67 9.39 17.05 5.94
C PRO A 67 10.64 17.24 6.82
#